data_AF-A0A938TES1-F1
#
_entry.id   AF-A0A938TES1-F1
#
_cell.length_a   1.000
_cell.length_b   1.000
_cell.length_c   1.000
_cell.angle_alpha   90.00
_cell.angle_beta   90.00
_cell.angle_gamma   90.00
#
_symmetry.space_group_name_H-M   'P 1'
#
loop_
_entity.id
_entity.type
_entity.pdbx_description
1 polymer ?
#
loop_
_entity_poly.entity_id
_entity_poly.type
_entity_poly.pdbx_seq_one_letter_code
_entity_poly.pdbx_strand_id
1 'polypeptide(L)' 'MKKIILPIITITALIFTNSCNSPTEPEPIYKDPLTMTWTVDTLEYPDAFQTTLSSIWGSSPNDVYAVGHSE' A
#
# COMPACT_ATOMS: atom_id res chain seq x y z
N MET A 1 -31.84 -40.33 13.98
CA MET A 1 -30.62 -39.90 13.26
C MET A 1 -30.94 -39.09 12.00
N LYS A 2 -31.75 -39.60 11.04
CA LYS A 2 -32.16 -38.87 9.80
C LYS A 2 -32.79 -37.48 10.01
N LYS A 3 -33.57 -37.27 11.08
CA LYS A 3 -34.26 -36.00 11.37
C LYS A 3 -33.33 -34.83 11.75
N ILE A 4 -32.11 -35.13 12.21
CA ILE A 4 -31.10 -34.13 12.62
C ILE A 4 -30.11 -33.86 11.48
N ILE A 5 -29.94 -34.80 10.55
CA ILE A 5 -29.02 -34.67 9.41
C ILE A 5 -29.51 -33.60 8.42
N LEU A 6 -30.81 -33.54 8.16
CA LEU A 6 -31.40 -32.57 7.23
C LEU A 6 -31.19 -31.10 7.66
N PRO A 7 -31.47 -30.70 8.92
CA PRO A 7 -31.22 -29.32 9.36
C PRO A 7 -29.73 -28.96 9.39
N ILE A 8 -28.85 -29.93 9.70
CA ILE A 8 -27.40 -29.71 9.67
C ILE A 8 -26.95 -29.40 8.23
N ILE A 9 -27.34 -30.21 7.26
CA ILE A 9 -26.99 -29.99 5.84
C ILE A 9 -27.49 -28.63 5.34
N THR A 10 -28.71 -28.23 5.73
CA THR A 10 -29.24 -26.92 5.35
C THR A 10 -28.46 -25.77 6.00
N ILE A 11 -28.01 -25.93 7.25
CA ILE A 11 -27.20 -24.92 7.94
C ILE A 11 -25.81 -24.81 7.31
N THR A 12 -25.15 -25.93 7.01
CA THR A 12 -23.83 -25.89 6.36
C THR A 12 -23.93 -25.27 4.97
N ALA A 13 -24.95 -25.64 4.18
CA ALA A 13 -25.17 -25.05 2.86
C ALA A 13 -25.38 -23.52 2.93
N LEU A 14 -26.12 -23.03 3.93
CA LEU A 14 -26.35 -21.61 4.16
C LEU A 14 -25.06 -20.85 4.53
N ILE A 15 -24.16 -21.49 5.28
CA ILE A 15 -22.86 -20.92 5.66
C ILE A 15 -21.95 -20.80 4.43
N PHE A 16 -21.91 -21.83 3.56
CA PHE A 16 -21.06 -21.82 2.37
C PHE A 16 -21.51 -20.80 1.30
N THR A 17 -22.81 -20.49 1.19
CA THR A 17 -23.30 -19.50 0.20
C THR A 17 -23.06 -18.05 0.61
N ASN A 18 -22.83 -17.77 1.90
CA ASN A 18 -22.52 -16.43 2.40
C ASN A 18 -21.01 -16.13 2.50
N SER A 19 -20.16 -17.12 2.20
CA SER A 19 -18.70 -16.98 2.23
C SER A 19 -18.10 -16.53 0.90
N CYS A 20 -18.79 -15.66 0.17
CA CYS A 20 -18.24 -14.99 -1.01
C CYS A 20 -18.59 -13.49 -0.94
N ASN A 21 -17.73 -12.71 -0.30
CA ASN A 21 -17.61 -11.30 -0.61
C ASN A 21 -16.20 -11.09 -1.17
N SER A 22 -16.18 -10.50 -2.36
CA SER A 22 -15.05 -10.03 -3.19
C SER A 22 -13.80 -9.59 -2.43
N PRO A 23 -12.60 -9.61 -3.04
CA PRO A 23 -11.46 -8.91 -2.47
C PRO A 23 -11.85 -7.45 -2.27
N THR A 24 -11.84 -7.02 -1.00
CA THR A 24 -12.21 -5.67 -0.53
C THR A 24 -11.10 -4.66 -0.73
N GLU A 25 -10.06 -5.02 -1.49
CA GLU A 25 -8.92 -4.15 -1.73
C GLU A 25 -9.34 -3.04 -2.71
N PRO A 26 -9.26 -1.77 -2.29
CA PRO A 26 -9.51 -0.65 -3.19
C PRO A 26 -8.62 -0.77 -4.43
N GLU A 27 -9.13 -0.41 -5.60
CA GLU A 27 -8.30 -0.36 -6.80
C GLU A 27 -7.07 0.54 -6.54
N PRO A 28 -5.86 0.11 -6.93
CA PRO A 28 -4.67 0.89 -6.72
C PRO A 28 -4.82 2.23 -7.45
N ILE A 29 -4.68 3.34 -6.72
CA ILE A 29 -4.76 4.68 -7.29
C ILE A 29 -3.54 4.88 -8.19
N TYR A 30 -3.74 4.78 -9.50
CA TYR A 30 -2.73 5.13 -10.48
C TYR A 30 -2.76 6.65 -10.72
N LYS A 31 -1.68 7.35 -10.38
CA LYS A 31 -1.54 8.78 -10.68
C LYS A 31 -1.21 8.94 -12.16
N ASP A 32 -2.04 9.68 -12.90
CA ASP A 32 -1.73 10.01 -14.29
C ASP A 32 -0.45 10.88 -14.33
N PRO A 33 0.62 10.42 -15.01
CA PRO A 33 1.86 11.18 -15.16
C PRO A 33 1.66 12.60 -15.72
N LEU A 34 0.63 12.82 -16.54
CA LEU A 34 0.32 14.12 -17.13
C LEU A 34 -0.28 15.11 -16.12
N THR A 35 -0.79 14.61 -14.99
CA THR A 35 -1.37 15.42 -13.92
C THR A 35 -0.45 15.61 -12.73
N MET A 36 0.70 14.93 -12.72
CA MET A 36 1.64 14.99 -11.61
C MET A 36 2.31 16.37 -11.56
N THR A 37 2.08 17.09 -10.47
CA THR A 37 2.74 18.37 -10.20
C THR A 37 3.93 18.12 -9.28
N TRP A 38 5.10 18.60 -9.70
CA TRP A 38 6.32 18.53 -8.90
C TRP A 38 6.54 19.87 -8.21
N THR A 39 6.74 19.84 -6.90
CA THR A 39 7.22 20.98 -6.13
C THR A 39 8.70 20.81 -5.87
N VAL A 40 9.48 21.86 -6.07
CA VAL A 40 10.88 21.86 -5.66
C VAL A 40 10.91 21.93 -4.14
N ASP A 41 11.51 20.91 -3.52
CA ASP A 41 11.84 20.89 -2.11
C ASP A 41 13.36 20.93 -1.97
N THR A 42 13.88 21.82 -1.13
CA THR A 42 15.32 21.97 -0.92
C THR A 42 15.69 21.17 0.32
N LEU A 43 16.35 20.03 0.10
CA LEU A 43 16.91 19.24 1.20
C LEU A 43 18.18 19.95 1.71
N GLU A 44 18.05 20.63 2.85
CA GLU A 44 19.15 21.32 3.53
C GLU A 44 19.76 20.42 4.61
N TYR A 45 21.08 20.29 4.61
CA TYR A 45 21.83 19.68 5.70
C TYR A 45 22.49 20.78 6.54
N PRO A 46 22.19 20.88 7.85
CA PRO A 46 22.72 21.96 8.69
C PRO A 46 24.24 22.04 8.63
N ASP A 47 24.76 23.26 8.56
CA ASP A 47 26.19 23.59 8.55
C ASP A 47 26.98 23.07 7.33
N ALA A 48 26.35 22.38 6.39
CA ALA A 48 26.98 22.00 5.12
C ALA A 48 26.92 23.16 4.12
N PHE A 49 28.06 23.56 3.57
CA PHE A 49 28.10 24.56 2.48
C PHE A 49 27.74 23.92 1.13
N GLN A 50 27.77 22.59 1.04
CA GLN A 50 27.35 21.83 -0.12
C GLN A 50 26.62 20.55 0.30
N THR A 51 25.43 20.32 -0.24
CA THR A 51 24.70 19.03 -0.11
C THR A 51 24.42 18.47 -1.51
N THR A 52 25.07 17.37 -1.87
CA THR A 52 24.93 16.72 -3.18
C THR A 52 24.36 15.32 -3.01
N LEU A 53 23.11 15.12 -3.44
CA LEU A 53 22.46 13.80 -3.41
C LEU A 53 22.79 13.01 -4.67
N SER A 54 23.11 11.72 -4.49
CA SER A 54 23.61 10.84 -5.56
C SER A 54 22.73 9.62 -5.80
N SER A 55 21.92 9.21 -4.81
CA SER A 55 21.03 8.07 -4.94
C SER A 55 19.88 8.14 -3.93
N ILE A 56 18.79 7.43 -4.23
CA ILE A 56 17.59 7.31 -3.40
C ILE A 56 17.15 5.85 -3.32
N TRP A 57 16.61 5.42 -2.18
CA TRP A 57 15.99 4.11 -1.98
C TRP A 57 14.78 4.25 -1.03
N GLY A 58 13.76 3.40 -1.16
CA GLY A 58 12.61 3.42 -0.25
C GLY A 58 11.92 2.06 -0.11
N SER A 59 11.38 1.80 1.08
CA SER A 59 10.68 0.55 1.41
C SER A 59 9.15 0.70 1.33
N SER A 60 8.65 1.92 1.51
CA SER A 60 7.23 2.28 1.46
C SER A 60 7.08 3.77 1.10
N PRO A 61 5.86 4.28 0.79
CA PRO A 61 5.65 5.69 0.45
C PRO A 61 6.11 6.70 1.52
N ASN A 62 6.26 6.26 2.77
CA ASN A 62 6.66 7.11 3.90
C ASN A 62 8.05 6.75 4.49
N ASP A 63 8.75 5.78 3.91
CA ASP A 63 10.06 5.32 4.38
C ASP A 63 11.06 5.34 3.23
N VAL A 64 11.73 6.48 3.07
CA VAL A 64 12.59 6.84 1.95
C VAL A 64 13.90 7.42 2.47
N TYR A 65 15.00 7.00 1.88
CA TYR A 65 16.36 7.43 2.21
C TYR A 65 17.02 8.03 0.97
N ALA A 66 17.75 9.12 1.14
CA ALA A 66 18.61 9.71 0.13
C ALA A 66 20.06 9.69 0.64
N VAL A 67 21.01 9.39 -0.25
CA VAL A 67 22.44 9.32 0.08
C VAL A 67 23.26 10.20 -0.86
N GLY A 68 24.39 10.69 -0.36
CA GLY A 68 25.22 11.62 -1.09
C GLY A 68 26.38 12.14 -0.28
N HIS A 69 26.83 13.33 -0.63
CA HIS A 69 28.00 13.98 -0.07
C HIS A 69 27.59 15.33 0.54
N SER A 70 28.04 15.58 1.76
CA SER A 70 27.90 16.85 2.47
C SER A 70 29.27 17.34 2.91
N GLU A 71 29.59 18.60 2.62
CA GLU A 71 30.83 19.28 3.01
C GLU A 71 30.55 20.47 3.91
#